data_AF-A0A0W0SVD9-F1
#
_entry.id   AF-A0A0W0SVD9-F1
#
_cell.length_a   1.000
_cell.length_b   1.000
_cell.length_c   1.000
_cell.angle_alpha   90.00
_cell.angle_beta   90.00
_cell.angle_gamma   90.00
#
_symmetry.space_group_name_H-M   'P 1'
#
loop_
_entity.id
_entity.type
_entity.pdbx_description
1 polymer ?
#
loop_
_entity_poly.entity_id
_entity_poly.type
_entity_poly.pdbx_seq_one_letter_code
_entity_poly.pdbx_strand_id
1 'polypeptide(L)'
;MTFQVIDKVQLYEKSKCHEFDDIIEIELYKLFIELCHNLGVTYMSYTFDYMNKIRYSFRSDPLWAKTYDNEKYNGLPLIEQCPLDIFSRQSKNLILVWDDFVSREQPRVYREIMGMRTDIGLCHGITLSTYFGKHHDAIAVASEEYRDNLAMRILLNNKKNVLTKFLLSCRKKIITHYLMGE
;
A
#
# COMPACT_ATOMS: atom_id res chain seq x y z
N MET A 1 -9.67 -25.51 10.59
CA MET A 1 -8.20 -25.51 10.65
C MET A 1 -7.76 -24.07 10.86
N THR A 2 -7.63 -23.65 12.12
CA THR A 2 -7.34 -22.27 12.55
C THR A 2 -5.83 -22.09 12.50
N PHE A 3 -5.31 -21.65 11.34
CA PHE A 3 -3.88 -21.37 11.19
C PHE A 3 -3.52 -20.09 11.96
N GLN A 4 -2.71 -20.24 13.01
CA GLN A 4 -1.58 -19.39 13.43
C GLN A 4 -1.57 -17.89 13.04
N VAL A 5 -2.68 -17.15 13.19
CA VAL A 5 -2.67 -15.68 13.07
C VAL A 5 -1.79 -15.05 14.18
N ILE A 6 -1.68 -15.71 15.33
CA ILE A 6 -0.94 -15.23 16.50
C ILE A 6 0.58 -15.29 16.31
N ASP A 7 1.10 -16.29 15.57
CA ASP A 7 2.55 -16.48 15.42
C ASP A 7 3.21 -15.48 14.45
N LYS A 8 2.46 -14.88 13.51
CA LYS A 8 3.00 -13.90 12.56
C LYS A 8 3.00 -12.45 13.05
N VAL A 9 2.16 -12.10 14.03
CA VAL A 9 2.19 -10.75 14.64
C VAL A 9 3.54 -10.51 15.35
N GLN A 10 4.22 -11.57 15.80
CA GLN A 10 5.55 -11.50 16.40
C GLN A 10 6.67 -11.13 15.41
N LEU A 11 6.41 -11.17 14.09
CA LEU A 11 7.35 -10.76 13.04
C LEU A 11 7.20 -9.28 12.67
N TYR A 12 6.34 -8.54 13.37
CA TYR A 12 6.17 -7.12 13.15
C TYR A 12 7.41 -6.33 13.56
N GLU A 13 8.14 -5.78 12.58
CA GLU A 13 9.16 -4.76 12.81
C GLU A 13 8.60 -3.39 12.45
N LYS A 14 8.60 -2.49 13.45
CA LYS A 14 8.08 -1.12 13.28
C LYS A 14 8.78 -0.41 12.12
N SER A 15 7.98 0.08 11.16
CA SER A 15 8.49 0.97 10.13
C SER A 15 8.87 2.31 10.78
N LYS A 16 10.09 2.82 10.53
CA LYS A 16 10.56 4.09 11.12
C LYS A 16 9.92 5.33 10.48
N CYS A 17 8.76 5.21 9.85
CA CYS A 17 8.03 6.37 9.38
C CYS A 17 7.48 7.12 10.60
N HIS A 18 7.67 8.43 10.65
CA HIS A 18 6.83 9.24 11.53
C HIS A 18 5.37 9.02 11.11
N GLU A 19 4.49 8.74 12.09
CA GLU A 19 3.09 9.22 12.20
C GLU A 19 2.05 8.18 12.68
N PHE A 20 2.30 6.86 12.70
CA PHE A 20 1.38 5.92 13.39
C PHE A 20 1.85 5.52 14.80
N ASP A 21 0.89 5.42 15.71
CA ASP A 21 0.97 4.75 17.02
C ASP A 21 1.01 3.23 16.75
N ASP A 22 1.79 2.52 17.57
CA ASP A 22 1.95 1.06 17.51
C ASP A 22 0.60 0.35 17.48
N ILE A 23 -0.42 0.87 18.19
CA ILE A 23 -1.77 0.29 18.21
C ILE A 23 -2.38 0.27 16.81
N ILE A 24 -2.27 1.35 16.05
CA ILE A 24 -2.85 1.44 14.70
C ILE A 24 -2.05 0.59 13.73
N GLU A 25 -0.72 0.58 13.83
CA GLU A 25 0.10 -0.28 12.97
C GLU A 25 -0.21 -1.76 13.18
N ILE A 26 -0.41 -2.20 14.43
CA ILE A 26 -0.82 -3.58 14.75
C ILE A 26 -2.18 -3.90 14.13
N GLU A 27 -3.15 -2.99 14.21
CA GLU A 27 -4.47 -3.19 13.60
C GLU A 27 -4.40 -3.25 12.08
N LEU A 28 -3.61 -2.39 11.45
CA LEU A 28 -3.35 -2.43 10.00
C LEU A 28 -2.62 -3.72 9.60
N TYR A 29 -1.69 -4.21 10.41
CA TYR A 29 -1.00 -5.46 10.18
C TYR A 29 -1.96 -6.67 10.27
N LYS A 30 -2.88 -6.70 11.24
CA LYS A 30 -3.93 -7.73 11.30
C LYS A 30 -4.79 -7.73 10.03
N LEU A 31 -5.18 -6.55 9.55
CA LEU A 31 -5.91 -6.41 8.29
C LEU A 31 -5.09 -6.93 7.09
N PHE A 32 -3.78 -6.67 7.07
CA PHE A 32 -2.88 -7.25 6.06
C PHE A 32 -2.89 -8.79 6.10
N ILE A 33 -2.80 -9.41 7.28
CA ILE A 33 -2.85 -10.88 7.39
C ILE A 33 -4.17 -11.44 6.82
N GLU A 34 -5.30 -10.77 7.04
CA GLU A 34 -6.57 -11.16 6.41
C GLU A 34 -6.52 -11.05 4.88
N LEU A 35 -5.84 -10.05 4.32
CA LEU A 35 -5.62 -9.94 2.86
C LEU A 35 -4.72 -11.07 2.34
N CYS A 36 -3.66 -11.44 3.07
CA CYS A 36 -2.83 -12.59 2.72
C CYS A 36 -3.68 -13.86 2.59
N HIS A 37 -4.53 -14.13 3.58
CA HIS A 37 -5.38 -15.33 3.58
C HIS A 37 -6.44 -15.30 2.48
N ASN A 38 -7.08 -14.16 2.26
CA ASN A 38 -8.21 -14.07 1.32
C ASN A 38 -7.77 -13.95 -0.15
N LEU A 39 -6.62 -13.32 -0.41
CA LEU A 39 -6.21 -12.90 -1.75
C LEU A 39 -4.83 -13.44 -2.16
N GLY A 40 -4.03 -13.98 -1.24
CA GLY A 40 -2.65 -14.40 -1.54
C GLY A 40 -1.69 -13.22 -1.69
N VAL A 41 -2.02 -12.07 -1.07
CA VAL A 41 -1.16 -10.89 -1.06
C VAL A 41 0.06 -11.15 -0.17
N THR A 42 1.26 -10.77 -0.61
CA THR A 42 2.49 -10.85 0.20
C THR A 42 2.97 -9.47 0.67
N TYR A 43 2.46 -8.40 0.05
CA TYR A 43 2.80 -7.03 0.41
C TYR A 43 1.58 -6.12 0.42
N MET A 44 1.53 -5.21 1.39
CA MET A 44 0.57 -4.11 1.46
C MET A 44 1.26 -2.80 1.81
N SER A 45 0.84 -1.72 1.14
CA SER A 45 0.98 -0.36 1.64
C SER A 45 -0.38 0.30 1.80
N TYR A 46 -0.47 1.18 2.80
CA TYR A 46 -1.62 2.03 3.01
C TYR A 46 -1.14 3.45 3.30
N THR A 47 -1.73 4.43 2.61
CA THR A 47 -1.50 5.85 2.88
C THR A 47 -2.82 6.55 3.16
N PHE A 48 -2.78 7.49 4.10
CA PHE A 48 -3.89 8.37 4.44
C PHE A 48 -3.38 9.80 4.53
N ASP A 49 -3.83 10.63 3.60
CA ASP A 49 -3.50 12.04 3.52
C ASP A 49 -4.70 12.86 4.02
N TYR A 50 -4.45 13.76 4.97
CA TYR A 50 -5.44 14.75 5.41
C TYR A 50 -5.04 16.15 4.96
N MET A 51 -5.92 16.80 4.18
CA MET A 51 -5.74 18.15 3.67
C MET A 51 -4.40 18.40 2.94
N ASN A 52 -3.78 17.36 2.36
CA ASN A 52 -2.44 17.40 1.77
C ASN A 52 -1.35 17.92 2.72
N LYS A 53 -1.56 17.85 4.04
CA LYS A 53 -0.64 18.39 5.05
C LYS A 53 -0.10 17.32 5.99
N ILE A 54 -0.91 16.33 6.31
CA ILE A 54 -0.56 15.22 7.21
C ILE A 54 -0.67 13.94 6.40
N ARG A 55 0.34 13.08 6.49
CA ARG A 55 0.42 11.83 5.73
C ARG A 55 0.81 10.70 6.65
N TYR A 56 -0.16 9.85 6.92
CA TYR A 56 0.11 8.59 7.60
C TYR A 56 0.39 7.50 6.58
N SER A 57 1.42 6.69 6.82
CA SER A 57 1.85 5.63 5.90
C SER A 57 2.15 4.34 6.66
N PHE A 58 1.63 3.22 6.16
CA PHE A 58 1.90 1.88 6.64
C PHE A 58 2.43 1.03 5.49
N ARG A 59 3.42 0.18 5.75
CA ARG A 59 3.99 -0.78 4.79
C ARG A 59 4.26 -2.09 5.51
N SER A 60 3.85 -3.21 4.92
CA SER A 60 4.01 -4.53 5.54
C SER A 60 5.41 -5.11 5.41
N ASP A 61 6.20 -4.65 4.44
CA ASP A 61 7.58 -5.08 4.22
C ASP A 61 8.57 -4.03 4.78
N PRO A 62 9.35 -4.37 5.83
CA PRO A 62 10.29 -3.44 6.46
C PRO A 62 11.45 -3.02 5.56
N LEU A 63 11.92 -3.91 4.68
CA LEU A 63 13.06 -3.65 3.79
C LEU A 63 12.66 -2.60 2.75
N TRP A 64 11.54 -2.81 2.08
CA TRP A 64 10.98 -1.87 1.13
C TRP A 64 10.56 -0.56 1.80
N ALA A 65 10.00 -0.60 3.01
CA ALA A 65 9.71 0.63 3.75
C ALA A 65 10.98 1.46 3.94
N LYS A 66 12.07 0.82 4.37
CA LYS A 66 13.36 1.50 4.53
C LYS A 66 13.87 2.08 3.21
N THR A 67 13.82 1.31 2.12
CA THR A 67 14.22 1.80 0.78
C THR A 67 13.35 2.97 0.35
N TYR A 68 12.03 2.82 0.41
CA TYR A 68 11.08 3.78 -0.12
C TYR A 68 11.04 5.11 0.64
N ASP A 69 11.27 5.06 1.97
CA ASP A 69 11.21 6.25 2.81
C ASP A 69 12.56 6.98 2.93
N ASN A 70 13.70 6.28 2.78
CA ASN A 70 15.02 6.88 3.00
C ASN A 70 15.85 7.09 1.72
N GLU A 71 15.60 6.32 0.67
CA GLU A 71 16.41 6.43 -0.55
C GLU A 71 16.02 7.65 -1.37
N LYS A 72 17.03 8.17 -2.07
CA LYS A 72 16.86 9.26 -3.03
C LYS A 72 17.16 8.75 -4.42
N TYR A 73 16.33 9.14 -5.37
CA TYR A 73 16.57 8.96 -6.78
C TYR A 73 16.76 10.32 -7.44
N ASN A 74 17.85 10.52 -8.17
CA ASN A 74 18.20 11.82 -8.77
C ASN A 74 18.18 13.01 -7.78
N GLY A 75 18.59 12.76 -6.53
CA GLY A 75 18.65 13.79 -5.48
C GLY A 75 17.33 14.09 -4.77
N LEU A 76 16.21 13.52 -5.21
CA LEU A 76 14.89 13.68 -4.60
C LEU A 76 14.46 12.40 -3.87
N PRO A 77 13.66 12.47 -2.79
CA PRO A 77 13.12 11.29 -2.12
C PRO A 77 12.34 10.37 -3.06
N LEU A 78 12.45 9.05 -2.87
CA LEU A 78 11.74 8.07 -3.72
C LEU A 78 10.21 8.22 -3.57
N ILE A 79 9.72 8.44 -2.35
CA ILE A 79 8.31 8.66 -2.05
C ILE A 79 7.68 9.81 -2.83
N GLU A 80 8.45 10.86 -3.14
CA GLU A 80 7.97 12.02 -3.91
C GLU A 80 7.91 11.76 -5.41
N GLN A 81 8.63 10.74 -5.88
CA GLN A 81 8.78 10.41 -7.29
C GLN A 81 8.04 9.14 -7.70
N CYS A 82 7.49 8.40 -6.74
CA CYS A 82 6.79 7.16 -7.00
C CYS A 82 5.57 7.41 -7.89
N PRO A 83 5.54 6.85 -9.12
CA PRO A 83 4.43 7.08 -10.03
C PRO A 83 3.10 6.62 -9.41
N LEU A 84 3.07 5.47 -8.75
CA LEU A 84 1.83 4.95 -8.14
C LEU A 84 1.22 5.93 -7.12
N ASP A 85 2.06 6.63 -6.33
CA ASP A 85 1.61 7.62 -5.34
C ASP A 85 1.29 8.99 -5.96
N ILE A 86 1.96 9.36 -7.06
CA ILE A 86 1.64 10.58 -7.81
C ILE A 86 0.26 10.43 -8.46
N PHE A 87 0.03 9.33 -9.19
CA PHE A 87 -1.21 9.10 -9.91
C PHE A 87 -2.41 8.90 -8.96
N SER A 88 -2.21 8.25 -7.80
CA SER A 88 -3.25 8.10 -6.79
C SER A 88 -3.77 9.45 -6.28
N ARG A 89 -2.87 10.40 -6.01
CA ARG A 89 -3.20 11.77 -5.55
C ARG A 89 -3.78 12.68 -6.63
N GLN A 90 -3.57 12.38 -7.90
CA GLN A 90 -4.15 13.16 -9.00
C GLN A 90 -5.57 12.73 -9.35
N SER A 91 -6.02 11.59 -8.84
CA SER A 91 -7.26 10.94 -9.25
C SER A 91 -8.26 10.85 -8.11
N LYS A 92 -9.51 11.30 -8.31
CA LYS A 92 -10.56 11.22 -7.27
C LYS A 92 -10.86 9.78 -6.83
N ASN A 93 -10.88 8.87 -7.79
CA ASN A 93 -11.02 7.44 -7.59
C ASN A 93 -10.08 6.77 -8.59
N LEU A 94 -9.21 5.89 -8.12
CA LEU A 94 -8.26 5.19 -8.97
C LEU A 94 -8.29 3.71 -8.68
N ILE A 95 -8.19 2.92 -9.73
CA ILE A 95 -7.79 1.53 -9.68
C ILE A 95 -6.67 1.40 -10.68
N LEU A 96 -5.50 1.02 -10.20
CA LEU A 96 -4.29 1.02 -10.98
C LEU A 96 -3.61 -0.33 -10.91
N VAL A 97 -3.58 -1.03 -12.05
CA VAL A 97 -2.81 -2.25 -12.19
C VAL A 97 -1.36 -1.87 -12.45
N TRP A 98 -0.46 -2.45 -11.68
CA TRP A 98 0.95 -2.10 -11.67
C TRP A 98 1.67 -2.45 -12.98
N ASP A 99 1.18 -3.47 -13.68
CA ASP A 99 1.75 -3.96 -14.94
C ASP A 99 1.57 -2.93 -16.07
N ASP A 100 0.50 -2.11 -16.01
CA ASP A 100 0.21 -1.07 -17.00
C ASP A 100 1.24 0.09 -16.96
N PHE A 101 2.00 0.19 -15.85
CA PHE A 101 2.97 1.26 -15.63
C PHE A 101 4.37 0.95 -16.19
N VAL A 102 4.63 -0.28 -16.63
CA VAL A 102 5.94 -0.70 -17.15
C VAL A 102 5.99 -0.56 -18.70
N SER A 103 5.32 0.46 -19.25
CA SER A 103 5.32 0.71 -20.70
C SER A 103 6.51 1.59 -21.12
N ARG A 104 6.97 1.44 -22.37
CA ARG A 104 8.04 2.27 -22.96
C ARG A 104 7.65 3.75 -23.13
N GLU A 105 6.38 4.08 -22.96
CA GLU A 105 5.85 5.44 -23.09
C GLU A 105 5.99 6.24 -21.78
N GLN A 106 6.18 5.56 -20.65
CA GLN A 106 6.38 6.24 -19.37
C GLN A 106 7.77 6.90 -19.27
N PRO A 107 7.91 8.02 -18.53
CA PRO A 107 9.19 8.63 -18.23
C PRO A 107 10.20 7.60 -17.69
N ARG A 108 11.47 7.74 -18.09
CA ARG A 108 12.56 6.84 -17.67
C ARG A 108 12.62 6.68 -16.15
N VAL A 109 12.47 7.77 -15.40
CA VAL A 109 12.43 7.77 -13.94
C VAL A 109 11.33 6.87 -13.38
N TYR A 110 10.13 6.89 -13.97
CA TYR A 110 9.03 6.03 -13.51
C TYR A 110 9.34 4.57 -13.75
N ARG A 111 9.92 4.23 -14.90
CA ARG A 111 10.34 2.85 -15.18
C ARG A 111 11.42 2.35 -14.22
N GLU A 112 12.38 3.21 -13.88
CA GLU A 112 13.46 2.84 -12.96
C GLU A 112 12.94 2.64 -11.52
N ILE A 113 12.08 3.53 -11.03
CA ILE A 113 11.43 3.37 -9.72
C ILE A 113 10.55 2.12 -9.67
N MET A 114 9.79 1.86 -10.74
CA MET A 114 8.98 0.64 -10.86
C MET A 114 9.85 -0.63 -11.02
N GLY A 115 11.09 -0.50 -11.48
CA GLY A 115 12.10 -1.56 -11.51
C GLY A 115 12.62 -1.92 -10.12
N MET A 116 12.91 -0.93 -9.27
CA MET A 116 13.46 -1.17 -7.91
C MET A 116 12.59 -2.10 -7.05
N ARG A 117 11.26 -1.96 -7.14
CA ARG A 117 10.33 -2.86 -6.43
C ARG A 117 10.34 -4.30 -7.01
N THR A 118 10.67 -4.45 -8.30
CA THR A 118 10.73 -5.75 -8.98
C THR A 118 11.95 -6.53 -8.47
N ASP A 119 13.05 -5.84 -8.16
CA ASP A 119 14.27 -6.43 -7.61
C ASP A 119 14.06 -7.07 -6.23
N ILE A 120 13.03 -6.65 -5.50
CA ILE A 120 12.61 -7.23 -4.21
C ILE A 120 11.37 -8.13 -4.34
N GLY A 121 11.02 -8.54 -5.56
CA GLY A 121 9.91 -9.45 -5.84
C GLY A 121 8.54 -8.81 -5.97
N LEU A 122 8.37 -7.51 -5.69
CA LEU A 122 7.08 -6.80 -5.77
C LEU A 122 6.73 -6.39 -7.21
N CYS A 123 6.48 -7.39 -8.05
CA CYS A 123 6.35 -7.23 -9.50
C CYS A 123 4.91 -6.89 -9.91
N HIS A 124 3.95 -7.63 -9.36
CA HIS A 124 2.53 -7.55 -9.73
C HIS A 124 1.71 -7.03 -8.57
N GLY A 125 0.84 -6.08 -8.85
CA GLY A 125 0.01 -5.49 -7.83
C GLY A 125 -1.07 -4.58 -8.36
N ILE A 126 -1.85 -4.08 -7.42
CA ILE A 126 -2.95 -3.16 -7.69
C ILE A 126 -2.98 -2.08 -6.61
N THR A 127 -3.14 -0.83 -7.04
CA THR A 127 -3.41 0.30 -6.15
C THR A 127 -4.86 0.71 -6.31
N LEU A 128 -5.56 0.88 -5.20
CA LEU A 128 -6.87 1.52 -5.16
C LEU A 128 -6.74 2.81 -4.35
N SER A 129 -7.21 3.92 -4.88
CA SER A 129 -7.32 5.16 -4.12
C SER A 129 -8.68 5.81 -4.27
N THR A 130 -9.05 6.59 -3.25
CA THR A 130 -10.29 7.35 -3.24
C THR A 130 -10.10 8.64 -2.47
N TYR A 131 -10.89 9.63 -2.82
CA TYR A 131 -11.06 10.86 -2.06
C TYR A 131 -12.37 10.82 -1.29
N PHE A 132 -12.34 11.27 -0.03
CA PHE A 132 -13.53 11.51 0.78
C PHE A 132 -13.42 12.89 1.44
N GLY A 133 -14.13 13.88 0.91
CA GLY A 133 -14.01 15.26 1.36
C GLY A 133 -12.58 15.78 1.16
N LYS A 134 -11.89 16.09 2.27
CA LYS A 134 -10.48 16.55 2.27
C LYS A 134 -9.47 15.44 2.58
N HIS A 135 -9.94 14.20 2.63
CA HIS A 135 -9.12 13.01 2.87
C HIS A 135 -8.84 12.32 1.54
N HIS A 136 -7.60 11.85 1.38
CA HIS A 136 -7.21 10.92 0.33
C HIS A 136 -6.66 9.67 1.00
N ASP A 137 -7.12 8.51 0.59
CA ASP A 137 -6.59 7.25 1.07
C ASP A 137 -6.33 6.29 -0.07
N ALA A 138 -5.19 5.62 -0.01
CA ALA A 138 -4.76 4.67 -1.01
C ALA A 138 -4.26 3.39 -0.35
N ILE A 139 -4.67 2.25 -0.90
CA ILE A 139 -4.14 0.93 -0.56
C ILE A 139 -3.45 0.38 -1.79
N ALA A 140 -2.23 -0.11 -1.64
CA ALA A 140 -1.54 -0.86 -2.67
C ALA A 140 -1.25 -2.26 -2.17
N VAL A 141 -1.54 -3.27 -2.98
CA VAL A 141 -1.27 -4.67 -2.64
C VAL A 141 -0.52 -5.36 -3.77
N ALA A 142 0.42 -6.23 -3.41
CA ALA A 142 1.25 -6.96 -4.37
C ALA A 142 1.50 -8.41 -3.92
N SER A 143 1.91 -9.23 -4.89
CA SER A 143 2.40 -10.59 -4.67
C SER A 143 3.83 -10.72 -5.18
N GLU A 144 4.66 -11.44 -4.42
CA GLU A 144 6.02 -11.84 -4.79
C GLU A 144 6.05 -12.95 -5.86
N GLU A 145 4.92 -13.63 -6.08
CA GLU A 145 4.84 -14.68 -7.07
C GLU A 145 4.82 -14.08 -8.48
N TYR A 146 5.96 -14.13 -9.17
CA TYR A 146 6.19 -13.66 -10.54
C TYR A 146 5.22 -14.21 -11.62
N ARG A 147 4.40 -15.19 -11.26
CA ARG A 147 3.41 -15.82 -12.16
C ARG A 147 1.97 -15.53 -11.76
N ASP A 148 1.77 -14.91 -10.61
CA ASP A 148 0.45 -14.65 -10.07
C ASP A 148 -0.02 -13.27 -10.54
N ASN A 149 -0.92 -13.26 -11.51
CA ASN A 149 -1.58 -12.02 -11.93
C ASN A 149 -2.63 -11.62 -10.88
N LEU A 150 -2.14 -11.23 -9.71
CA LEU A 150 -2.91 -10.89 -8.53
C LEU A 150 -3.93 -9.80 -8.85
N ALA A 151 -3.53 -8.79 -9.62
CA ALA A 151 -4.41 -7.71 -10.06
C ALA A 151 -5.61 -8.27 -10.87
N MET A 152 -5.36 -9.14 -11.85
CA MET A 152 -6.45 -9.77 -12.60
C MET A 152 -7.30 -10.69 -11.75
N ARG A 153 -6.72 -11.47 -10.82
CA ARG A 153 -7.51 -12.30 -9.89
C ARG A 153 -8.44 -11.46 -9.03
N ILE A 154 -7.97 -10.31 -8.53
CA ILE A 154 -8.76 -9.40 -7.71
C ILE A 154 -9.90 -8.78 -8.52
N LEU A 155 -9.60 -8.34 -9.74
CA LEU A 155 -10.55 -7.66 -10.62
C LEU A 155 -11.58 -8.64 -11.20
N LEU A 156 -11.15 -9.78 -11.75
CA LEU A 156 -12.02 -10.76 -12.41
C LEU A 156 -12.88 -11.56 -11.42
N ASN A 157 -12.36 -11.90 -10.23
CA ASN A 157 -13.13 -12.66 -9.24
C ASN A 157 -14.07 -11.78 -8.40
N ASN A 158 -14.31 -10.54 -8.83
CA ASN A 158 -15.18 -9.57 -8.15
C ASN A 158 -14.78 -9.33 -6.68
N LYS A 159 -13.49 -9.52 -6.36
CA LYS A 159 -12.92 -9.34 -5.02
C LYS A 159 -12.57 -7.87 -4.75
N LYS A 160 -12.83 -6.96 -5.69
CA LYS A 160 -12.72 -5.50 -5.49
C LYS A 160 -13.44 -5.05 -4.21
N ASN A 161 -14.62 -5.60 -3.92
CA ASN A 161 -15.38 -5.28 -2.71
C ASN A 161 -14.63 -5.63 -1.42
N VAL A 162 -13.75 -6.64 -1.45
CA VAL A 162 -12.88 -6.98 -0.31
C VAL A 162 -11.92 -5.81 -0.08
N LEU A 163 -11.15 -5.41 -1.10
CA LEU A 163 -10.21 -4.29 -0.99
C LEU A 163 -10.88 -2.96 -0.63
N THR A 164 -12.05 -2.67 -1.19
CA THR A 164 -12.82 -1.47 -0.80
C THR A 164 -13.25 -1.51 0.66
N LYS A 165 -13.74 -2.66 1.17
CA LYS A 165 -14.06 -2.82 2.60
C LYS A 165 -12.81 -2.67 3.48
N PHE A 166 -11.68 -3.24 3.05
CA PHE A 166 -10.41 -3.07 3.75
C PHE A 166 -9.99 -1.61 3.83
N LEU A 167 -10.02 -0.89 2.71
CA LEU A 167 -9.70 0.54 2.66
C LEU A 167 -10.58 1.35 3.63
N LEU A 168 -11.88 1.06 3.68
CA LEU A 168 -12.81 1.67 4.63
C LEU A 168 -12.49 1.31 6.09
N SER A 169 -12.11 0.06 6.37
CA SER A 169 -11.67 -0.37 7.71
C SER A 169 -10.42 0.37 8.17
N CYS A 170 -9.39 0.47 7.30
CA CYS A 170 -8.17 1.22 7.58
C CYS A 170 -8.50 2.69 7.89
N ARG A 171 -9.30 3.33 7.05
CA ARG A 171 -9.74 4.72 7.25
C ARG A 171 -10.45 4.90 8.59
N LYS A 172 -11.39 4.03 8.92
CA LYS A 172 -12.14 4.10 10.18
C LYS A 172 -11.19 4.10 11.37
N LYS A 173 -10.18 3.22 11.37
CA LYS A 173 -9.19 3.13 12.46
C LYS A 173 -8.41 4.44 12.64
N ILE A 174 -7.97 5.06 11.55
CA ILE A 174 -7.25 6.33 11.60
C ILE A 174 -8.14 7.47 12.09
N ILE A 175 -9.34 7.62 11.51
CA ILE A 175 -10.24 8.72 11.87
C ILE A 175 -10.61 8.64 13.35
N THR A 176 -11.00 7.46 13.84
CA THR A 176 -11.37 7.26 15.25
C THR A 176 -10.23 7.65 16.18
N HIS A 177 -9.01 7.21 15.89
CA HIS A 177 -7.88 7.42 16.80
C HIS A 177 -7.29 8.85 16.72
N TYR A 178 -7.07 9.38 15.51
CA TYR A 178 -6.35 10.66 15.36
C TYR A 178 -7.24 11.88 15.19
N LEU A 179 -8.42 11.73 14.60
CA LEU A 179 -9.28 12.87 14.28
C LEU A 179 -10.43 13.04 15.27
N MET A 180 -10.81 11.96 15.96
CA MET A 180 -11.89 11.97 16.96
C MET A 180 -11.36 11.93 18.41
N GLY A 181 -10.08 11.61 18.62
CA GLY A 181 -9.39 11.77 19.90
C GLY A 181 -9.70 10.69 20.95
N GLU A 182 -9.85 9.43 20.52
CA GLU A 182 -9.94 8.26 21.40
C GLU A 182 -8.56 7.67 21.74
#